data_AF-A0A7V8AJ97-F1
#
_entry.id   AF-A0A7V8AJ97-F1
#
_cell.length_a   1.000
_cell.length_b   1.000
_cell.length_c   1.000
_cell.angle_alpha   90.00
_cell.angle_beta   90.00
_cell.angle_gamma   90.00
#
_symmetry.space_group_name_H-M   'P 1'
#
loop_
_entity.id
_entity.type
_entity.pdbx_description
1 polymer ?
#
loop_
_entity_poly.entity_id
_entity_poly.type
_entity_poly.pdbx_seq_one_letter_code
_entity_poly.pdbx_strand_id
1 'polypeptide(L)'
;MPFVYQDGILSLTDFHTSGPSLGLTAAGKLFLRETRLDVDGTIVPIYLVNSLVGNLPLLGDLITGEKGGGLFAATYTMTGSFSNPEMTVNPLAVILPGFLRNLFKIFKAGQQTQDNATEQGTAVGQGKIEHPPKEEQ
;
A
#
# COMPACT_ATOMS: atom_id res chain seq x y z
N MET A 1 7.71 -6.00 26.79
CA MET A 1 8.60 -7.06 26.25
C MET A 1 8.27 -7.19 24.77
N PRO A 2 9.25 -7.21 23.86
CA PRO A 2 8.98 -7.17 22.41
C PRO A 2 8.33 -8.45 21.88
N PHE A 3 8.35 -9.52 22.68
CA PHE A 3 7.66 -10.77 22.42
C PHE A 3 7.04 -11.36 23.70
N VAL A 4 5.95 -12.11 23.54
CA VAL A 4 5.29 -12.88 24.59
C VAL A 4 4.92 -14.25 24.03
N TYR A 5 5.20 -15.31 24.80
CA TYR A 5 4.83 -16.68 24.45
C TYR A 5 3.80 -17.23 25.43
N GLN A 6 2.63 -17.60 24.92
CA GLN A 6 1.54 -18.16 25.72
C GLN A 6 0.72 -19.14 24.87
N ASP A 7 0.45 -20.32 25.42
CA ASP A 7 -0.43 -21.35 24.82
C ASP A 7 -0.06 -21.78 23.39
N GLY A 8 1.22 -21.69 23.02
CA GLY A 8 1.69 -22.02 21.66
C GLY A 8 1.64 -20.85 20.69
N ILE A 9 1.26 -19.66 21.14
CA ILE A 9 1.24 -18.43 20.36
C ILE A 9 2.41 -17.55 20.79
N LEU A 10 3.29 -17.23 19.85
CA LEU A 10 4.32 -16.22 20.01
C LEU A 10 3.81 -14.90 19.42
N SER A 11 3.52 -13.93 20.29
CA SER A 11 3.09 -12.58 19.89
C SER A 11 4.31 -11.66 19.81
N LEU A 12 4.44 -10.95 18.69
CA LEU A 12 5.44 -9.91 18.41
C LEU A 12 4.74 -8.54 18.42
N THR A 13 5.29 -7.55 19.12
CA THR A 13 4.70 -6.20 19.14
C THR A 13 5.63 -5.18 18.50
N ASP A 14 6.86 -5.07 18.99
CA ASP A 14 7.83 -4.07 18.54
C ASP A 14 9.17 -4.74 18.16
N PHE A 15 9.10 -5.89 17.48
CA PHE A 15 10.31 -6.57 17.03
C PHE A 15 10.96 -5.74 15.93
N HIS A 16 12.24 -5.43 16.10
CA HIS A 16 13.02 -4.73 15.12
C HIS A 16 14.43 -5.30 15.06
N THR A 17 15.01 -5.29 13.88
CA THR A 17 16.40 -5.71 13.66
C THR A 17 17.02 -4.86 12.57
N SER A 18 18.33 -4.69 12.62
CA SER A 18 19.09 -3.88 11.66
C SER A 18 20.31 -4.65 11.18
N GLY A 19 20.46 -4.74 9.87
CA GLY A 19 21.68 -5.18 9.21
C GLY A 19 22.44 -4.00 8.59
N PRO A 20 23.53 -4.28 7.85
CA PRO A 20 24.39 -3.25 7.24
C PRO A 20 23.68 -2.35 6.21
N SER A 21 22.59 -2.85 5.60
CA SER A 21 21.91 -2.16 4.48
C SER A 21 20.44 -1.88 4.75
N LEU A 22 19.79 -2.67 5.62
CA LEU A 22 18.34 -2.63 5.85
C LEU A 22 18.03 -2.82 7.34
N GLY A 23 17.01 -2.11 7.80
CA GLY A 23 16.26 -2.38 9.01
C GLY A 23 14.94 -3.08 8.68
N LEU A 24 14.51 -3.94 9.57
CA LEU A 24 13.25 -4.68 9.50
C LEU A 24 12.48 -4.48 10.80
N THR A 25 11.16 -4.39 10.69
CA THR A 25 10.23 -4.44 11.83
C THR A 25 9.26 -5.60 11.63
N ALA A 26 8.77 -6.18 12.72
CA ALA A 26 7.75 -7.22 12.69
C ALA A 26 6.80 -7.08 13.90
N ALA A 27 5.51 -7.23 13.63
CA ALA A 27 4.46 -7.29 14.63
C ALA A 27 3.42 -8.33 14.17
N GLY A 28 2.81 -9.04 15.12
CA GLY A 28 1.83 -10.08 14.79
C GLY A 28 1.99 -11.32 15.63
N LYS A 29 1.54 -12.47 15.10
CA LYS A 29 1.45 -13.72 15.83
C LYS A 29 2.00 -14.89 15.03
N LEU A 30 2.74 -15.74 15.71
CA LEU A 30 3.14 -17.05 15.21
C LEU A 30 2.40 -18.11 16.04
N PHE A 31 1.57 -18.88 15.36
CA PHE A 31 0.81 -20.00 15.89
C PHE A 31 1.66 -21.26 15.74
N LEU A 32 2.49 -21.57 16.75
CA LEU A 32 3.53 -22.60 16.66
C LEU A 32 2.95 -24.02 16.57
N ARG A 33 1.75 -24.25 17.12
CA ARG A 33 1.08 -25.56 17.10
C ARG A 33 0.48 -25.86 15.73
N GLU A 34 -0.09 -24.82 15.11
CA GLU A 34 -0.72 -24.86 13.79
C GLU A 34 0.29 -24.66 12.66
N THR A 35 1.54 -24.31 12.99
CA THR A 35 2.60 -23.95 12.03
C THR A 35 2.18 -22.83 11.08
N ARG A 36 1.47 -21.83 11.62
CA ARG A 36 0.97 -20.67 10.86
C ARG A 36 1.44 -19.36 11.44
N LEU A 37 1.57 -18.36 10.58
CA LEU A 37 1.90 -16.98 10.98
C LEU A 37 0.86 -16.01 10.43
N ASP A 38 0.78 -14.87 11.09
CA ASP A 38 0.11 -13.66 10.66
C ASP A 38 0.96 -12.49 11.19
N VAL A 39 1.81 -11.95 10.31
CA VAL A 39 2.86 -10.99 10.66
C VAL A 39 2.88 -9.86 9.65
N ASP A 40 2.82 -8.65 10.17
CA ASP A 40 3.06 -7.41 9.43
C ASP A 40 4.44 -6.86 9.77
N GLY A 41 5.03 -6.12 8.83
CA GLY A 41 6.31 -5.50 9.04
C GLY A 41 6.66 -4.44 8.02
N THR A 42 7.79 -3.79 8.25
CA THR A 42 8.34 -2.75 7.38
C THR A 42 9.81 -2.98 7.12
N ILE A 43 10.22 -2.86 5.86
CA ILE A 43 11.60 -2.87 5.39
C ILE A 43 12.02 -1.42 5.14
N VAL A 44 13.09 -1.00 5.80
CA VAL A 44 13.62 0.36 5.71
C VAL A 44 15.11 0.30 5.37
N PRO A 45 15.59 0.95 4.31
CA PRO A 45 17.01 1.07 4.07
C PRO A 45 17.74 1.89 5.14
N ILE A 46 18.84 1.36 5.68
CA ILE A 46 19.52 1.99 6.83
C ILE A 46 20.22 3.31 6.46
N TYR A 47 20.53 3.51 5.18
CA TYR A 47 21.04 4.79 4.71
C TYR A 47 20.06 5.93 5.02
N LEU A 48 18.75 5.64 5.10
CA LEU A 48 17.75 6.63 5.48
C LEU A 48 17.92 7.09 6.94
N VAL A 49 18.31 6.20 7.85
CA VAL A 49 18.58 6.55 9.25
C VAL A 49 19.76 7.51 9.33
N ASN A 50 20.81 7.25 8.55
CA ASN A 50 21.98 8.13 8.48
C ASN A 50 21.65 9.49 7.85
N SER A 51 20.74 9.51 6.86
CA SER A 51 20.26 10.75 6.23
C SER A 51 19.41 11.63 7.16
N LEU A 52 18.70 11.04 8.14
CA LEU A 52 17.89 11.79 9.11
C LEU A 52 18.72 12.35 10.27
N VAL A 53 19.83 11.69 10.62
CA VAL A 53 20.65 12.04 11.79
C VAL A 53 21.89 12.87 11.41
N GLY A 54 22.34 12.85 10.14
CA GLY A 54 23.62 13.41 9.74
C GLY A 54 23.56 14.35 8.53
N ASN A 55 23.89 15.62 8.76
CA ASN A 55 24.25 16.64 7.77
C ASN A 55 25.50 16.22 6.94
N LEU A 56 25.39 15.23 6.05
CA LEU A 56 26.42 14.96 5.04
C LEU A 56 26.09 15.72 3.74
N PRO A 57 26.91 16.70 3.33
CA PRO A 57 26.60 17.61 2.22
C PRO A 57 26.50 16.94 0.83
N LEU A 58 26.99 15.71 0.66
CA LEU A 58 26.80 14.94 -0.59
C LEU A 58 25.38 14.36 -0.74
N LEU A 59 24.56 14.41 0.32
CA LEU A 59 23.15 14.02 0.33
C LEU A 59 22.21 15.23 0.49
N GLY A 60 22.76 16.45 0.51
CA GLY A 60 21.99 17.69 0.61
C GLY A 60 20.92 17.82 -0.49
N ASP A 61 21.26 17.44 -1.72
CA ASP A 61 20.35 17.43 -2.88
C ASP A 61 19.15 16.47 -2.72
N LEU A 62 19.28 15.47 -1.82
CA LEU A 62 18.21 14.55 -1.47
C LEU A 62 17.20 15.19 -0.48
N ILE A 63 17.59 16.26 0.22
CA ILE A 63 16.79 16.88 1.31
C ILE A 63 16.36 18.32 0.96
N THR A 64 17.10 19.07 0.14
CA THR A 64 16.84 20.49 -0.16
C THR A 64 15.83 20.73 -1.30
N GLY A 65 15.21 19.68 -1.84
CA GLY A 65 14.14 19.85 -2.82
C GLY A 65 14.59 20.18 -4.25
N GLU A 66 15.89 20.15 -4.53
CA GLU A 66 16.41 20.12 -5.90
C GLU A 66 17.13 18.78 -6.17
N LYS A 67 16.50 17.98 -7.06
CA LYS A 67 16.86 16.62 -7.50
C LYS A 67 16.78 15.48 -6.46
N GLY A 68 15.54 15.16 -6.07
CA GLY A 68 15.03 13.78 -6.20
C GLY A 68 15.09 12.84 -5.00
N GLY A 69 15.12 13.34 -3.77
CA GLY A 69 15.23 12.50 -2.59
C GLY A 69 13.97 12.19 -1.81
N GLY A 70 13.52 10.93 -1.83
CA GLY A 70 12.40 10.43 -1.03
C GLY A 70 12.79 9.47 0.07
N LEU A 71 12.03 9.46 1.17
CA LEU A 71 12.09 8.40 2.18
C LEU A 71 11.31 7.19 1.64
N PHE A 72 12.02 6.10 1.36
CA PHE A 72 11.45 4.86 0.83
C PHE A 72 11.35 3.80 1.93
N ALA A 73 10.14 3.33 2.24
CA ALA A 73 9.91 2.13 3.04
C ALA A 73 8.92 1.21 2.31
N ALA A 74 9.05 -0.10 2.52
CA ALA A 74 8.11 -1.08 1.99
C ALA A 74 7.48 -1.82 3.17
N THR A 75 6.14 -1.82 3.25
CA THR A 75 5.44 -2.66 4.21
C THR A 75 5.19 -4.03 3.61
N TYR A 76 5.17 -5.06 4.45
CA TYR A 76 4.85 -6.41 4.04
C TYR A 76 3.87 -7.03 5.04
N THR A 77 3.04 -7.93 4.52
CA THR A 77 2.18 -8.80 5.30
C THR A 77 2.49 -10.22 4.89
N MET A 78 2.70 -11.09 5.87
CA MET A 78 2.99 -12.50 5.69
C MET A 78 1.93 -13.28 6.46
N THR A 79 1.21 -14.18 5.78
CA THR A 79 0.16 -15.00 6.40
C THR A 79 0.22 -16.45 5.94
N GLY A 80 -0.39 -17.37 6.67
CA GLY A 80 -0.51 -18.77 6.25
C GLY A 80 0.56 -19.68 6.84
N SER A 81 0.91 -20.77 6.15
CA SER A 81 1.81 -21.82 6.65
C SER A 81 3.27 -21.35 6.73
N PHE A 82 4.02 -21.77 7.75
CA PHE A 82 5.46 -21.52 7.84
C PHE A 82 6.24 -22.08 6.64
N SER A 83 5.78 -23.19 6.06
CA SER A 83 6.44 -23.82 4.91
C SER A 83 6.19 -23.12 3.58
N ASN A 84 5.08 -22.39 3.47
CA ASN A 84 4.69 -21.67 2.26
C ASN A 84 3.73 -20.52 2.62
N PRO A 85 4.27 -19.42 3.17
CA PRO A 85 3.45 -18.28 3.53
C PRO A 85 3.05 -17.47 2.29
N GLU A 86 1.84 -16.92 2.32
CA GLU A 86 1.42 -15.89 1.38
C GLU A 86 2.02 -14.55 1.82
N MET A 87 2.78 -13.92 0.92
CA MET A 87 3.41 -12.63 1.17
C MET A 87 2.83 -11.58 0.23
N THR A 88 2.41 -10.46 0.80
CA THR A 88 2.08 -9.25 0.06
C THR A 88 3.02 -8.12 0.47
N VAL A 89 3.41 -7.30 -0.50
CA VAL A 89 4.33 -6.19 -0.27
C VAL A 89 3.71 -4.93 -0.86
N ASN A 90 3.67 -3.86 -0.07
CA ASN A 90 3.24 -2.55 -0.52
C ASN A 90 4.43 -1.58 -0.54
N PRO A 91 4.97 -1.26 -1.73
CA PRO A 91 6.09 -0.34 -1.86
C PRO A 91 5.72 1.14 -1.65
N LEU A 92 4.43 1.48 -1.48
CA LEU A 92 3.94 2.87 -1.44
C LEU A 92 3.96 3.52 -0.05
N ALA A 93 4.77 3.04 0.91
CA ALA A 93 5.03 3.80 2.14
C ALA A 93 6.12 4.86 1.89
N VAL A 94 5.91 5.71 0.90
CA VAL A 94 6.77 6.88 0.67
C VAL A 94 6.22 8.02 1.52
N ILE A 95 7.00 8.50 2.49
CA ILE A 95 6.74 9.82 3.09
C ILE A 95 7.06 10.82 1.99
N LEU A 96 6.03 11.22 1.23
CA LEU A 96 6.15 11.99 0.00
C LEU A 96 6.88 13.32 0.24
N PRO A 97 8.07 13.54 -0.34
CA PRO A 97 8.67 14.86 -0.44
C PRO A 97 7.91 15.68 -1.50
N GLY A 98 7.94 17.01 -1.36
CA GLY A 98 7.07 17.93 -2.12
C GLY A 98 7.05 17.78 -3.65
N PHE A 99 8.09 17.18 -4.25
CA PHE A 99 8.18 16.97 -5.71
C PHE A 99 7.25 15.88 -6.26
N LEU A 100 6.78 14.94 -5.43
CA LEU A 100 5.91 13.83 -5.88
C LEU A 100 4.40 14.18 -5.88
N ARG A 101 4.03 15.40 -5.49
CA ARG A 101 2.62 15.86 -5.44
C ARG A 101 1.92 15.81 -6.81
N ASN A 102 2.68 15.81 -7.91
CA ASN A 102 2.15 15.80 -9.27
C ASN A 102 1.86 14.39 -9.81
N LEU A 103 2.59 13.35 -9.36
CA LEU A 103 2.37 11.98 -9.80
C LEU A 103 1.09 11.40 -9.18
N PHE A 104 0.83 11.71 -7.91
CA PHE A 104 -0.41 11.31 -7.22
C PHE A 104 -1.68 11.88 -7.87
N LYS A 105 -1.60 13.08 -8.47
CA LYS A 105 -2.73 13.67 -9.22
C LYS A 105 -3.07 12.85 -10.48
N ILE A 106 -2.07 12.26 -11.12
CA ILE A 106 -2.25 11.41 -12.31
C ILE A 106 -2.86 10.06 -11.92
N PHE A 107 -2.44 9.45 -10.80
CA PHE A 107 -3.06 8.23 -10.28
C PHE A 107 -4.51 8.45 -9.81
N LYS A 108 -4.83 9.60 -9.20
CA LYS A 108 -6.22 9.96 -8.87
C LYS A 108 -7.07 10.19 -10.13
N ALA A 109 -6.50 10.78 -11.18
CA ALA A 109 -7.19 10.96 -12.45
C ALA A 109 -7.49 9.62 -13.16
N GLY A 110 -6.65 8.60 -12.95
CA GLY A 110 -6.89 7.24 -13.45
C GLY A 110 -7.98 6.45 -12.69
N GLN A 111 -8.28 6.82 -11.44
CA GLN A 111 -9.34 6.18 -10.64
C GLN A 111 -10.72 6.85 -10.78
N GLN A 112 -10.81 8.13 -11.20
CA GLN A 112 -12.10 8.81 -11.40
C GLN A 112 -12.89 8.36 -12.64
N THR A 113 -12.28 7.58 -13.54
CA THR A 113 -12.98 7.02 -14.71
C THR A 113 -13.91 5.86 -14.31
N GLN A 114 -13.81 5.34 -13.09
CA GLN A 114 -14.57 4.20 -12.60
C GLN A 114 -15.45 4.56 -11.39
N ASP A 115 -15.95 5.80 -11.30
CA ASP A 115 -16.95 6.19 -10.29
C ASP A 115 -18.13 7.00 -10.89
N ASN A 116 -18.10 7.29 -12.19
CA ASN A 116 -19.15 8.08 -12.89
C ASN A 116 -20.15 7.23 -13.70
N ALA A 117 -20.15 5.90 -13.55
CA ALA A 117 -20.99 5.01 -14.35
C ALA A 117 -22.34 4.62 -13.69
N THR A 118 -22.81 5.36 -12.68
CA THR A 118 -24.02 4.97 -11.93
C THR A 118 -25.16 6.02 -11.96
N GLU A 119 -25.02 7.17 -12.62
CA GLU A 119 -26.04 8.25 -12.54
C GLU A 119 -26.78 8.60 -13.86
N GLN A 120 -26.78 7.77 -14.90
CA GLN A 120 -27.57 8.05 -16.12
C GLN A 120 -28.36 6.83 -16.60
N GLY A 121 -29.50 6.60 -15.94
CA GLY A 121 -30.44 5.56 -16.32
C GLY A 121 -31.85 5.79 -15.77
N THR A 122 -32.31 7.03 -15.63
CA THR A 122 -33.73 7.30 -15.33
C THR A 122 -34.20 8.57 -16.04
N ALA A 123 -35.31 8.43 -16.80
CA ALA A 123 -36.09 9.48 -17.48
C ALA A 123 -35.47 9.97 -18.83
N VAL A 124 -36.15 10.09 -19.97
CA VAL A 124 -37.55 10.36 -20.33
C VAL A 124 -37.79 9.90 -21.78
N GLY A 125 -38.99 9.41 -22.10
CA GLY A 125 -39.41 9.22 -23.49
C GLY A 125 -40.87 8.79 -23.65
N GLN A 126 -41.82 9.55 -23.09
CA GLN A 126 -43.24 9.41 -23.41
C GLN A 126 -43.64 10.30 -24.60
N GLY A 127 -44.38 9.72 -25.54
CA GLY A 127 -45.46 10.41 -26.27
C GLY A 127 -45.34 10.49 -27.79
N LYS A 128 -46.12 9.67 -28.52
CA LYS A 128 -47.40 10.10 -29.17
C LYS A 128 -47.80 9.15 -30.32
N ILE A 129 -48.83 8.34 -30.03
CA ILE A 129 -49.89 7.75 -30.87
C ILE A 129 -50.04 8.22 -32.33
N GLU A 130 -50.18 7.26 -33.26
CA GLU A 130 -51.29 7.16 -34.25
C GLU A 130 -51.35 5.79 -34.96
N HIS A 131 -52.57 5.40 -35.38
CA HIS A 131 -53.08 4.05 -35.73
C HIS A 131 -52.87 3.59 -37.21
N PRO A 132 -53.12 2.30 -37.55
CA PRO A 132 -52.82 1.67 -38.85
C PRO A 132 -53.94 1.83 -39.90
N PRO A 133 -53.71 1.46 -41.17
CA PRO A 133 -54.48 0.32 -41.71
C PRO A 133 -53.78 -0.56 -42.80
N LYS A 134 -54.07 -1.86 -42.71
CA LYS A 134 -54.47 -2.90 -43.70
C LYS A 134 -53.75 -3.13 -45.05
N GLU A 135 -53.69 -4.45 -45.36
CA GLU A 135 -53.83 -5.11 -46.70
C GLU A 135 -52.66 -4.87 -47.68
N GLU A 136 -52.23 -5.79 -48.55
CA GLU A 136 -52.58 -7.16 -48.92
C GLU A 136 -51.52 -7.57 -49.97
N GLN A 137 -51.00 -8.81 -49.87
CA GLN A 137 -50.53 -9.73 -50.93
C GLN A 137 -49.45 -10.68 -50.42
#